data_AF-A0A060VTJ6-F1
#
_entry.id   AF-A0A060VTJ6-F1
#
_cell.length_a   1.000
_cell.length_b   1.000
_cell.length_c   1.000
_cell.angle_alpha   90.00
_cell.angle_beta   90.00
_cell.angle_gamma   90.00
#
_symmetry.space_group_name_H-M   'P 1'
#
loop_
_entity.id
_entity.type
_entity.pdbx_description
1 polymer ?
#
loop_
_entity_poly.entity_id
_entity_poly.type
_entity_poly.pdbx_seq_one_letter_code
_entity_poly.pdbx_strand_id
1 'polypeptide(L)'
;MSVHVTVRFIIHAEQDNGHPLPAYADLIIDILDENNQAPYFQFQSYQGYVSESSPVGTTISASSNLTAPLGIIALDNDIEESKDPLVTVTLDDLSTIFDITPTGITRYLRLLKPVDREKQMTYTFTMMASDGIQESTRVTINILVIDANDNTPTFGEVSDTVEVFTDMQPGKTVLQVISTSLSIFLSLVLFLGLQINLLSYNNIGHWHEHSIPAKQSIYCVLQQNSSSITTVYIKVLPPNNQSPPCFPLFTYDLEVSEAMRIGAILLNLQATDRENDSITYQILSGDIQQVFNLSKT
;
A
#
# COMPACT_ATOMS: atom_id res chain seq x y z
N MET A 1 -38.85 -18.20 32.76
CA MET A 1 -39.71 -17.10 33.20
C MET A 1 -39.09 -16.73 34.51
N SER A 2 -38.36 -15.61 34.64
CA SER A 2 -38.02 -15.11 35.99
C SER A 2 -39.36 -15.03 36.70
N VAL A 3 -39.53 -15.82 37.76
CA VAL A 3 -40.86 -16.04 38.32
C VAL A 3 -41.23 -14.77 39.08
N HIS A 4 -41.79 -13.81 38.35
CA HIS A 4 -42.59 -12.75 38.92
C HIS A 4 -43.78 -13.40 39.60
N VAL A 5 -43.67 -13.60 40.91
CA VAL A 5 -44.85 -13.92 41.71
C VAL A 5 -45.53 -12.59 42.01
N THR A 6 -46.53 -12.26 41.21
CA THR A 6 -47.44 -11.16 41.52
C THR A 6 -48.48 -11.66 42.50
N VAL A 7 -48.48 -11.12 43.72
CA VAL A 7 -49.48 -11.41 44.73
C VAL A 7 -50.46 -10.25 44.78
N ARG A 8 -51.76 -10.55 44.63
CA ARG A 8 -52.83 -9.56 44.76
C ARG A 8 -53.57 -9.74 46.08
N PHE A 9 -53.59 -8.70 46.89
CA PHE A 9 -54.38 -8.58 48.11
C PHE A 9 -55.53 -7.59 47.89
N ILE A 10 -56.65 -7.83 48.58
CA ILE A 10 -57.74 -6.85 48.68
C ILE A 10 -57.71 -6.28 50.09
N ILE A 11 -57.48 -4.98 50.18
CA ILE A 11 -57.47 -4.23 51.44
C ILE A 11 -58.88 -3.74 51.71
N HIS A 12 -59.41 -4.05 52.90
CA HIS A 12 -60.71 -3.60 53.39
C HIS A 12 -60.52 -2.54 54.46
N ALA A 13 -61.28 -1.44 54.37
CA ALA A 13 -61.33 -0.39 55.38
C ALA A 13 -62.79 -0.06 55.72
N GLU A 14 -63.09 0.14 57.00
CA GLU A 14 -64.44 0.38 57.51
C GLU A 14 -64.39 1.35 58.71
N GLN A 15 -65.43 2.16 58.88
CA GLN A 15 -65.51 3.17 59.95
C GLN A 15 -66.09 2.56 61.24
N ASP A 16 -65.52 2.86 62.41
CA ASP A 16 -65.96 2.34 63.72
C ASP A 16 -66.90 3.32 64.48
N ASN A 17 -67.70 4.10 63.77
CA ASN A 17 -68.58 5.13 64.37
C ASN A 17 -70.06 4.68 64.50
N GLY A 18 -70.34 3.38 64.37
CA GLY A 18 -71.70 2.83 64.44
C GLY A 18 -72.52 2.93 63.14
N HIS A 19 -72.00 3.56 62.09
CA HIS A 19 -72.55 3.55 60.72
C HIS A 19 -71.48 3.13 59.70
N PRO A 20 -71.05 1.86 59.70
CA PRO A 20 -69.93 1.43 58.90
C PRO A 20 -70.25 1.45 57.40
N LEU A 21 -69.37 2.10 56.62
CA LEU A 21 -69.34 2.02 55.16
C LEU A 21 -68.01 1.38 54.74
N PRO A 22 -68.03 0.23 54.04
CA PRO A 22 -66.80 -0.44 53.63
C PRO A 22 -66.21 0.20 52.37
N ALA A 23 -64.88 0.29 52.34
CA ALA A 23 -64.09 0.63 51.18
C ALA A 23 -63.09 -0.50 50.90
N TYR A 24 -62.81 -0.73 49.61
CA TYR A 24 -61.89 -1.76 49.16
C TYR A 24 -60.82 -1.14 48.26
N ALA A 25 -59.58 -1.62 48.37
CA ALA A 25 -58.48 -1.26 47.48
C ALA A 25 -57.68 -2.51 47.09
N ASP A 26 -57.17 -2.56 45.87
CA ASP A 26 -56.24 -3.59 45.44
C ASP A 26 -54.81 -3.23 45.87
N LEU A 27 -54.13 -4.16 46.52
CA LEU A 27 -52.68 -4.10 46.77
C LEU A 27 -52.01 -5.18 45.93
N ILE A 28 -51.19 -4.76 44.98
CA ILE A 28 -50.44 -5.65 44.10
C ILE A 28 -48.97 -5.58 44.54
N ILE A 29 -48.39 -6.74 44.86
CA ILE A 29 -46.99 -6.88 45.25
C ILE A 29 -46.31 -7.79 44.23
N ASP A 30 -45.28 -7.28 43.58
CA ASP A 30 -44.43 -8.05 42.68
C ASP A 30 -43.19 -8.52 43.43
N ILE A 31 -43.05 -9.84 43.60
CA ILE A 31 -41.84 -10.45 44.17
C ILE A 31 -40.85 -10.66 43.03
N LEU A 32 -39.67 -10.06 43.17
CA LEU A 32 -38.53 -10.24 42.26
C LEU A 32 -37.67 -11.40 42.77
N ASP A 33 -37.09 -12.16 41.84
CA ASP A 33 -36.06 -13.14 42.17
C ASP A 33 -34.78 -12.43 42.65
N GLU A 34 -33.98 -13.10 43.47
CA GLU A 34 -32.67 -12.56 43.85
C GLU A 34 -31.71 -12.69 42.67
N ASN A 35 -31.08 -11.58 42.27
CA ASN A 35 -29.97 -11.62 41.32
C ASN A 35 -28.76 -12.27 42.00
N ASN A 36 -28.52 -13.55 41.70
CA ASN A 36 -27.49 -14.37 42.32
C ASN A 36 -26.64 -15.15 41.30
N GLN A 37 -26.87 -14.95 40.00
CA GLN A 37 -26.06 -15.51 38.93
C GLN A 37 -25.35 -14.38 38.19
N ALA A 38 -24.03 -14.46 38.08
CA ALA A 38 -23.28 -13.48 37.30
C ALA A 38 -23.58 -13.64 35.80
N PRO A 39 -23.57 -12.54 35.03
CA PRO A 39 -23.69 -12.61 33.58
C PRO A 39 -22.50 -13.34 32.96
N TYR A 40 -22.68 -13.89 31.76
CA TYR A 40 -21.64 -14.63 31.05
C TYR A 40 -21.75 -14.49 29.52
N PHE A 41 -20.62 -14.69 28.86
CA PHE A 41 -20.57 -14.78 27.40
C PHE A 41 -20.65 -16.24 26.95
N GLN A 42 -21.24 -16.47 25.78
CA GLN A 42 -21.36 -17.81 25.22
C GLN A 42 -19.98 -18.47 24.94
N PHE A 43 -18.96 -17.68 24.60
CA PHE A 43 -17.62 -18.15 24.30
C PHE A 43 -16.55 -17.39 25.07
N GLN A 44 -15.43 -18.04 25.35
CA GLN A 44 -14.27 -17.41 26.03
C GLN A 44 -13.42 -16.54 25.09
N SER A 45 -13.57 -16.73 23.78
CA SER A 45 -12.85 -15.96 22.77
C SER A 45 -13.66 -15.76 21.49
N TYR A 46 -13.53 -14.59 20.86
CA TYR A 46 -14.17 -14.28 19.57
C TYR A 46 -13.14 -13.81 18.55
N GLN A 47 -13.33 -14.22 17.29
CA GLN A 47 -12.52 -13.80 16.15
C GLN A 47 -13.38 -12.95 15.21
N GLY A 48 -12.93 -11.73 14.95
CA GLY A 48 -13.55 -10.77 14.05
C GLY A 48 -12.65 -10.37 12.88
N TYR A 49 -13.26 -9.80 11.85
CA TYR A 49 -12.62 -9.32 10.64
C TYR A 49 -13.22 -7.99 10.20
N VAL A 50 -12.38 -7.08 9.71
CA VAL A 50 -12.79 -5.79 9.14
C VAL A 50 -11.84 -5.39 8.02
N SER A 51 -12.35 -4.84 6.91
CA SER A 51 -11.48 -4.27 5.87
C SER A 51 -10.95 -2.91 6.30
N GLU A 52 -9.71 -2.56 5.99
CA GLU A 52 -9.20 -1.21 6.26
C GLU A 52 -9.92 -0.11 5.45
N SER A 53 -10.46 -0.48 4.29
CA SER A 53 -11.33 0.40 3.50
C SER A 53 -12.75 0.58 4.07
N SER A 54 -13.07 -0.08 5.19
CA SER A 54 -14.41 0.01 5.79
C SER A 54 -14.64 1.38 6.43
N PRO A 55 -15.78 2.04 6.18
CA PRO A 55 -16.09 3.31 6.82
C PRO A 55 -16.34 3.14 8.33
N VAL A 56 -16.19 4.24 9.08
CA VAL A 56 -16.63 4.33 10.47
C VAL A 56 -18.13 3.99 10.57
N GLY A 57 -18.49 3.22 11.59
CA GLY A 57 -19.81 2.65 11.81
C GLY A 57 -19.98 1.22 11.31
N THR A 58 -19.00 0.70 10.54
CA THR A 58 -19.05 -0.68 10.03
C THR A 58 -19.09 -1.70 11.17
N THR A 59 -19.95 -2.71 11.02
CA THR A 59 -20.04 -3.83 11.96
C THR A 59 -18.95 -4.85 11.68
N ILE A 60 -18.25 -5.31 12.71
CA ILE A 60 -17.19 -6.31 12.59
C ILE A 60 -17.77 -7.65 12.10
N SER A 61 -17.10 -8.29 11.15
CA SER A 61 -17.55 -9.55 10.56
C SER A 61 -17.04 -10.78 11.30
N ALA A 62 -17.81 -11.87 11.29
CA ALA A 62 -17.40 -13.18 11.77
C ALA A 62 -16.46 -13.93 10.81
N SER A 63 -16.27 -13.44 9.58
CA SER A 63 -15.53 -14.15 8.52
C SER A 63 -14.65 -13.19 7.71
N SER A 64 -13.53 -13.69 7.20
CA SER A 64 -12.61 -12.91 6.35
C SER A 64 -13.25 -12.37 5.06
N ASN A 65 -14.33 -13.00 4.58
CA ASN A 65 -15.07 -12.57 3.38
C ASN A 65 -16.11 -11.48 3.67
N LEU A 66 -16.23 -11.04 4.93
CA LEU A 66 -17.09 -9.93 5.35
C LEU A 66 -18.60 -10.15 5.07
N THR A 67 -19.06 -11.40 5.03
CA THR A 67 -20.44 -11.74 4.62
C THR A 67 -21.45 -11.72 5.75
N ALA A 68 -21.01 -11.87 7.01
CA ALA A 68 -21.89 -11.95 8.17
C ALA A 68 -21.30 -11.22 9.37
N PRO A 69 -22.13 -10.56 10.21
CA PRO A 69 -21.66 -9.86 11.39
C PRO A 69 -21.19 -10.84 12.48
N LEU A 70 -20.20 -10.43 13.27
CA LEU A 70 -19.78 -11.14 14.47
C LEU A 70 -20.81 -10.91 15.58
N GLY A 71 -21.63 -11.92 15.86
CA GLY A 71 -22.56 -11.93 16.98
C GLY A 71 -21.86 -12.31 18.28
N ILE A 72 -21.93 -11.44 19.28
CA ILE A 72 -21.44 -11.68 20.63
C ILE A 72 -22.65 -11.86 21.54
N ILE A 73 -22.87 -13.07 22.03
CA ILE A 73 -24.01 -13.37 22.90
C ILE A 73 -23.60 -13.24 24.36
N ALA A 74 -24.27 -12.33 25.07
CA ALA A 74 -24.17 -12.15 26.52
C ALA A 74 -25.50 -12.56 27.17
N LEU A 75 -25.42 -13.42 28.18
CA LEU A 75 -26.55 -14.05 28.85
C LEU A 75 -26.43 -13.89 30.36
N ASP A 76 -27.54 -14.12 31.04
CA ASP A 76 -27.64 -14.15 32.48
C ASP A 76 -28.63 -15.25 32.86
N ASN A 77 -28.28 -16.11 33.82
CA ASN A 77 -29.12 -17.23 34.22
C ASN A 77 -30.30 -16.81 35.13
N ASP A 78 -30.29 -15.59 35.66
CA ASP A 78 -31.42 -15.01 36.38
C ASP A 78 -32.56 -14.57 35.43
N ILE A 79 -32.25 -14.48 34.13
CA ILE A 79 -33.16 -14.05 33.06
C ILE A 79 -33.43 -15.22 32.09
N GLU A 80 -34.63 -15.25 31.52
CA GLU A 80 -34.92 -16.19 30.43
C GLU A 80 -33.96 -16.00 29.26
N GLU A 81 -33.42 -17.09 28.72
CA GLU A 81 -32.51 -17.08 27.57
C GLU A 81 -33.09 -16.36 26.32
N SER A 82 -34.41 -16.31 26.19
CA SER A 82 -35.09 -15.60 25.09
C SER A 82 -35.28 -14.09 25.31
N LYS A 83 -34.85 -13.53 26.44
CA LYS A 83 -34.97 -12.12 26.78
C LYS A 83 -33.59 -11.46 26.87
N ASP A 84 -33.53 -10.18 26.51
CA ASP A 84 -32.32 -9.37 26.71
C ASP A 84 -32.05 -9.25 28.22
N PRO A 85 -30.88 -9.69 28.72
CA PRO A 85 -30.55 -9.58 30.13
C PRO A 85 -30.21 -8.14 30.55
N LEU A 86 -30.21 -7.17 29.62
CA LEU A 86 -29.94 -5.75 29.87
C LEU A 86 -28.58 -5.48 30.53
N VAL A 87 -27.61 -6.38 30.31
CA VAL A 87 -26.25 -6.25 30.81
C VAL A 87 -25.49 -5.15 30.07
N THR A 88 -24.68 -4.41 30.83
CA THR A 88 -23.73 -3.43 30.30
C THR A 88 -22.44 -4.15 29.93
N VAL A 89 -21.98 -3.95 28.70
CA VAL A 89 -20.74 -4.57 28.20
C VAL A 89 -19.66 -3.50 28.08
N THR A 90 -18.49 -3.74 28.67
CA THR A 90 -17.35 -2.84 28.65
C THR A 90 -16.15 -3.47 27.95
N LEU A 91 -15.35 -2.62 27.30
CA LEU A 91 -14.12 -2.97 26.58
C LEU A 91 -12.94 -2.31 27.31
N ASP A 92 -11.91 -3.08 27.66
CA ASP A 92 -10.85 -2.58 28.55
C ASP A 92 -9.93 -1.55 27.86
N ASP A 93 -9.48 -1.81 26.62
CA ASP A 93 -8.37 -1.04 26.02
C ASP A 93 -8.67 -0.39 24.66
N LEU A 94 -9.82 -0.68 24.04
CA LEU A 94 -10.11 -0.24 22.66
C LEU A 94 -11.47 0.41 22.46
N SER A 95 -12.07 0.94 23.54
CA SER A 95 -13.33 1.70 23.50
C SER A 95 -13.27 2.98 22.65
N THR A 96 -12.06 3.43 22.28
CA THR A 96 -11.88 4.59 21.37
C THR A 96 -11.87 4.20 19.88
N ILE A 97 -11.75 2.91 19.57
CA ILE A 97 -11.68 2.36 18.19
C ILE A 97 -12.89 1.48 17.89
N PHE A 98 -13.36 0.73 18.87
CA PHE A 98 -14.53 -0.14 18.75
C PHE A 98 -15.59 0.24 19.77
N ASP A 99 -16.84 0.16 19.34
CA ASP A 99 -18.03 0.25 20.18
C ASP A 99 -18.78 -1.07 20.14
N ILE A 100 -19.64 -1.32 21.12
CA ILE A 100 -20.54 -2.46 21.14
C ILE A 100 -21.99 -1.99 21.30
N THR A 101 -22.92 -2.61 20.58
CA THR A 101 -24.34 -2.30 20.74
C THR A 101 -24.77 -2.48 22.20
N PRO A 102 -25.52 -1.54 22.81
CA PRO A 102 -25.81 -1.60 24.25
C PRO A 102 -26.94 -2.56 24.62
N THR A 103 -27.81 -2.95 23.68
CA THR A 103 -29.03 -3.74 23.92
C THR A 103 -29.24 -4.85 22.87
N GLY A 104 -30.06 -5.87 23.20
CA GLY A 104 -30.21 -7.17 22.51
C GLY A 104 -29.71 -8.41 23.29
N ILE A 105 -29.90 -9.61 22.75
CA ILE A 105 -29.18 -10.80 23.28
C ILE A 105 -27.83 -10.93 22.55
N THR A 106 -27.90 -10.83 21.22
CA THR A 106 -26.73 -10.73 20.35
C THR A 106 -26.28 -9.29 20.25
N ARG A 107 -25.06 -9.04 20.71
CA ARG A 107 -24.33 -7.77 20.64
C ARG A 107 -23.45 -7.76 19.39
N TYR A 108 -23.19 -6.58 18.85
CA TYR A 108 -22.34 -6.39 17.67
C TYR A 108 -21.30 -5.31 17.91
N LEU A 109 -20.05 -5.59 17.53
CA LEU A 109 -18.98 -4.60 17.55
C LEU A 109 -19.05 -3.72 16.30
N ARG A 110 -18.80 -2.42 16.48
CA ARG A 110 -18.78 -1.41 15.43
C ARG A 110 -17.50 -0.60 15.45
N LEU A 111 -17.05 -0.20 14.29
CA LEU A 111 -15.86 0.62 14.12
C LEU A 111 -16.16 2.09 14.45
N LEU A 112 -15.39 2.73 15.32
CA LEU A 112 -15.49 4.15 15.66
C LEU A 112 -14.45 5.02 14.95
N LYS A 113 -13.32 4.43 14.53
CA LYS A 113 -12.23 5.12 13.83
C LYS A 113 -11.73 4.29 12.65
N PRO A 114 -11.21 4.92 11.59
CA PRO A 114 -10.54 4.19 10.52
C PRO A 114 -9.42 3.31 11.07
N VAL A 115 -9.28 2.13 10.49
CA VAL A 115 -8.17 1.20 10.74
C VAL A 115 -7.27 1.18 9.51
N ASP A 116 -6.01 0.84 9.72
CA ASP A 116 -4.97 0.85 8.70
C ASP A 116 -4.09 -0.37 8.99
N ARG A 117 -4.07 -1.30 8.05
CA ARG A 117 -3.42 -2.61 8.24
C ARG A 117 -1.91 -2.44 8.36
N GLU A 118 -1.30 -1.56 7.58
CA GLU A 118 0.14 -1.28 7.62
C GLU A 118 0.57 -0.67 8.95
N LYS A 119 -0.32 0.11 9.60
CA LYS A 119 -0.09 0.55 10.99
C LYS A 119 -0.30 -0.56 12.00
N GLN A 120 -1.40 -1.31 11.90
CA GLN A 120 -1.73 -2.35 12.86
C GLN A 120 -2.64 -3.43 12.24
N MET A 121 -2.06 -4.61 12.00
CA MET A 121 -2.77 -5.75 11.39
C MET A 121 -3.81 -6.41 12.31
N THR A 122 -3.67 -6.28 13.62
CA THR A 122 -4.50 -7.02 14.59
C THR A 122 -4.77 -6.19 15.83
N TYR A 123 -6.02 -6.24 16.30
CA TYR A 123 -6.45 -5.67 17.57
C TYR A 123 -6.88 -6.79 18.51
N THR A 124 -6.22 -6.90 19.66
CA THR A 124 -6.54 -7.90 20.69
C THR A 124 -6.85 -7.18 21.99
N PHE A 125 -8.01 -7.45 22.57
CA PHE A 125 -8.51 -6.79 23.78
C PHE A 125 -9.47 -7.70 24.55
N THR A 126 -9.84 -7.30 25.76
CA THR A 126 -10.79 -8.01 26.61
C THR A 126 -12.10 -7.26 26.77
N MET A 127 -13.17 -8.04 27.02
CA MET A 127 -14.52 -7.57 27.25
C MET A 127 -15.09 -8.20 28.52
N MET A 128 -15.96 -7.46 29.20
CA MET A 128 -16.67 -7.88 30.41
C MET A 128 -18.13 -7.42 30.36
N ALA A 129 -19.06 -8.25 30.81
CA ALA A 129 -20.46 -7.89 31.03
C ALA A 129 -20.72 -7.67 32.53
N SER A 130 -21.60 -6.72 32.85
CA SER A 130 -22.09 -6.47 34.20
C SER A 130 -23.59 -6.20 34.18
N ASP A 131 -24.30 -6.79 35.12
CA ASP A 131 -25.72 -6.55 35.42
C ASP A 131 -25.91 -5.39 36.43
N GLY A 132 -24.82 -4.76 36.87
CA GLY A 132 -24.79 -3.71 37.90
C GLY A 132 -24.47 -4.19 39.32
N ILE A 133 -24.46 -5.50 39.57
CA ILE A 133 -24.16 -6.12 40.87
C ILE A 133 -22.95 -7.06 40.74
N GLN A 134 -22.97 -7.93 39.74
CA GLN A 134 -21.97 -8.94 39.43
C GLN A 134 -21.31 -8.65 38.09
N GLU A 135 -20.14 -9.26 37.88
CA GLU A 135 -19.36 -9.12 36.65
C GLU A 135 -19.04 -10.51 36.09
N SER A 136 -19.11 -10.62 34.76
CA SER A 136 -18.71 -11.82 34.05
C SER A 136 -17.19 -12.04 34.10
N THR A 137 -16.75 -13.27 33.84
CA THR A 137 -15.34 -13.49 33.47
C THR A 137 -14.98 -12.73 32.19
N ARG A 138 -13.78 -12.14 32.14
CA ARG A 138 -13.26 -11.47 30.95
C ARG A 138 -13.08 -12.44 29.78
N VAL A 139 -13.46 -12.01 28.57
CA VAL A 139 -13.30 -12.78 27.33
C VAL A 139 -12.40 -12.04 26.34
N THR A 140 -11.68 -12.80 25.51
CA THR A 140 -10.71 -12.23 24.56
C THR A 140 -11.33 -12.01 23.18
N ILE A 141 -11.10 -10.83 22.60
CA ILE A 141 -11.52 -10.47 21.24
C ILE A 141 -10.29 -10.25 20.39
N ASN A 142 -10.22 -10.93 19.25
CA ASN A 142 -9.20 -10.74 18.24
C ASN A 142 -9.86 -10.22 16.96
N ILE A 143 -9.45 -9.05 16.48
CA ILE A 143 -9.93 -8.47 15.23
C ILE A 143 -8.76 -8.41 14.24
N LEU A 144 -8.91 -9.07 13.10
CA LEU A 144 -7.97 -9.04 11.99
C LEU A 144 -8.39 -7.97 10.97
N VAL A 145 -7.45 -7.09 10.62
CA VAL A 145 -7.66 -6.11 9.54
C VAL A 145 -7.32 -6.76 8.21
N ILE A 146 -8.30 -6.82 7.32
CA ILE A 146 -8.15 -7.32 5.96
C ILE A 146 -7.60 -6.19 5.08
N ASP A 147 -6.55 -6.54 4.34
CA ASP A 147 -5.93 -5.71 3.30
C ASP A 147 -6.97 -5.34 2.26
N ALA A 148 -7.22 -4.05 2.10
CA ALA A 148 -7.86 -3.55 0.92
C ALA A 148 -6.75 -3.21 -0.07
N ASN A 149 -6.87 -3.68 -1.30
CA ASN A 149 -5.88 -3.43 -2.36
C ASN A 149 -5.96 -1.95 -2.84
N ASP A 150 -5.75 -1.01 -1.92
CA ASP A 150 -5.84 0.45 -2.06
C ASP A 150 -4.46 1.12 -2.19
N ASN A 151 -3.40 0.31 -2.04
CA ASN A 151 -2.01 0.72 -2.20
C ASN A 151 -1.81 1.28 -3.61
N THR A 152 -1.98 2.60 -3.72
CA THR A 152 -1.63 3.35 -4.92
C THR A 152 -0.11 3.23 -5.05
N PRO A 153 0.42 2.59 -6.10
CA PRO A 153 1.84 2.35 -6.19
C PRO A 153 2.55 3.70 -6.23
N THR A 154 3.30 4.03 -5.18
CA THR A 154 4.16 5.20 -5.20
C THR A 154 5.42 4.83 -5.96
N PHE A 155 5.72 5.61 -7.00
CA PHE A 155 7.04 5.62 -7.60
C PHE A 155 7.91 6.50 -6.70
N GLY A 156 9.11 6.04 -6.30
CA GLY A 156 10.11 6.96 -5.76
C GLY A 156 10.34 8.11 -6.76
N GLU A 157 10.85 9.27 -6.34
CA GLU A 157 11.12 10.41 -7.25
C GLU A 157 11.85 9.95 -8.52
N VAL A 158 11.12 9.71 -9.61
CA VAL A 158 11.68 9.39 -10.93
C VAL A 158 11.79 10.72 -11.68
N SER A 159 12.56 11.66 -11.13
CA SER A 159 12.90 12.90 -11.83
C SER A 159 14.26 12.79 -12.52
N ASP A 160 14.72 11.59 -12.86
CA ASP A 160 15.96 11.42 -13.59
C ASP A 160 15.70 11.57 -15.09
N THR A 161 16.27 12.62 -15.66
CA THR A 161 16.34 12.79 -17.11
C THR A 161 17.30 11.73 -17.66
N VAL A 162 16.80 10.87 -18.53
CA VAL A 162 17.59 9.81 -19.17
C VAL A 162 18.08 10.31 -20.52
N GLU A 163 19.40 10.31 -20.72
CA GLU A 163 20.01 10.69 -22.00
C GLU A 163 20.23 9.45 -22.88
N VAL A 164 19.71 9.51 -24.12
CA VAL A 164 19.82 8.43 -25.11
C VAL A 164 20.48 8.97 -26.36
N PHE A 165 21.49 8.28 -26.89
CA PHE A 165 22.13 8.66 -28.15
C PHE A 165 21.44 7.99 -29.35
N THR A 166 21.30 8.70 -30.47
CA THR A 166 20.64 8.19 -31.69
C THR A 166 21.32 6.97 -32.32
N ASP A 167 22.56 6.67 -31.96
CA ASP A 167 23.36 5.53 -32.43
C ASP A 167 23.43 4.37 -31.42
N MET A 168 22.69 4.43 -30.31
CA MET A 168 22.63 3.32 -29.36
C MET A 168 22.12 2.04 -30.02
N GLN A 169 22.80 0.92 -29.75
CA GLN A 169 22.40 -0.39 -30.26
C GLN A 169 21.04 -0.82 -29.69
N PRO A 170 20.14 -1.38 -30.54
CA PRO A 170 18.85 -1.91 -30.10
C PRO A 170 19.00 -2.97 -29.01
N GLY A 171 18.02 -3.04 -28.10
CA GLY A 171 17.99 -4.06 -27.04
C GLY A 171 18.72 -3.70 -25.74
N LYS A 172 19.33 -2.50 -25.64
CA LYS A 172 19.90 -2.02 -24.39
C LYS A 172 18.82 -1.43 -23.47
N THR A 173 18.82 -1.86 -22.21
CA THR A 173 18.02 -1.26 -21.15
C THR A 173 18.60 0.08 -20.76
N VAL A 174 17.80 1.13 -20.81
CA VAL A 174 18.26 2.52 -20.56
C VAL A 174 17.75 3.06 -19.22
N LEU A 175 16.60 2.57 -18.77
CA LEU A 175 16.03 2.92 -17.48
C LEU A 175 15.39 1.70 -16.84
N GLN A 176 15.60 1.56 -15.54
CA GLN A 176 14.91 0.59 -14.70
C GLN A 176 14.17 1.37 -13.61
N VAL A 177 12.84 1.22 -13.58
CA VAL A 177 12.01 1.82 -12.53
C VAL A 177 11.53 0.73 -11.60
N ILE A 178 11.69 0.95 -10.30
CA ILE A 178 11.29 0.03 -9.24
C ILE A 178 10.18 0.71 -8.44
N SER A 179 9.01 0.06 -8.31
CA SER A 179 8.01 0.46 -7.32
C SER A 179 8.25 -0.28 -6.01
N THR A 180 8.23 0.45 -4.91
CA THR A 180 8.41 -0.06 -3.54
C THR A 180 7.23 -0.88 -3.03
N SER A 181 6.05 -0.74 -3.64
CA SER A 181 4.80 -1.30 -3.11
C SER A 181 4.48 -2.73 -3.57
N LEU A 182 4.93 -3.15 -4.76
CA LEU A 182 4.43 -4.42 -5.35
C LEU A 182 5.48 -5.27 -6.09
N SER A 183 6.77 -5.02 -5.90
CA SER A 183 7.84 -5.78 -6.60
C SER A 183 7.63 -5.82 -8.13
N ILE A 184 7.17 -4.70 -8.71
CA ILE A 184 6.95 -4.59 -10.16
C ILE A 184 8.23 -4.06 -10.81
N PHE A 185 8.67 -4.79 -11.84
CA PHE A 185 9.84 -4.47 -12.64
C PHE A 185 9.39 -3.86 -13.97
N LEU A 186 9.82 -2.63 -14.23
CA LEU A 186 9.65 -2.02 -15.54
C LEU A 186 11.01 -1.79 -16.20
N SER A 187 11.17 -2.33 -17.42
CA SER A 187 12.38 -2.14 -18.22
C SER A 187 12.05 -1.39 -19.50
N LEU A 188 12.69 -0.25 -19.72
CA LEU A 188 12.60 0.48 -20.99
C LEU A 188 13.64 -0.09 -21.98
N VAL A 189 13.21 -0.56 -23.16
CA VAL A 189 14.09 -1.11 -24.19
C VAL A 189 13.91 -0.37 -25.51
N LEU A 190 15.01 0.14 -26.07
CA LEU A 190 15.02 0.81 -27.37
C LEU A 190 15.02 -0.22 -28.51
N PHE A 191 14.16 -0.02 -29.52
CA PHE A 191 14.21 -0.74 -30.80
C PHE A 191 14.55 0.21 -31.95
N LEU A 192 15.05 -0.38 -33.06
CA LEU A 192 15.58 0.30 -34.24
C LEU A 192 14.70 1.47 -34.71
N GLY A 193 15.32 2.64 -34.92
CA GLY A 193 14.70 3.76 -35.64
C GLY A 193 13.69 4.60 -34.84
N LEU A 194 14.08 5.06 -33.63
CA LEU A 194 13.28 5.94 -32.75
C LEU A 194 12.00 5.33 -32.15
N GLN A 195 11.78 4.02 -32.29
CA GLN A 195 10.67 3.32 -31.65
C GLN A 195 11.07 2.90 -30.23
N ILE A 196 10.51 3.55 -29.21
CA ILE A 196 10.70 3.16 -27.80
C ILE A 196 9.55 2.26 -27.38
N ASN A 197 9.85 1.01 -27.08
CA ASN A 197 8.86 0.09 -26.48
C ASN A 197 9.08 0.01 -24.97
N LEU A 198 8.01 0.23 -24.24
CA LEU A 198 7.95 0.03 -22.79
C LEU A 198 7.58 -1.42 -22.52
N LEU A 199 8.52 -2.20 -21.97
CA LEU A 199 8.24 -3.57 -21.56
C LEU A 199 7.94 -3.56 -20.06
N SER A 200 6.66 -3.76 -19.71
CA SER A 200 6.28 -4.07 -18.34
C SER A 200 6.39 -5.58 -18.10
N TYR A 201 7.10 -5.96 -17.04
CA TYR A 201 7.10 -7.34 -16.57
C TYR A 201 6.05 -7.46 -15.48
N ASN A 202 4.77 -7.51 -15.91
CA ASN A 202 3.65 -8.21 -15.26
C ASN A 202 2.35 -7.82 -15.98
N ASN A 203 1.90 -8.74 -16.84
CA ASN A 203 0.61 -8.86 -17.55
C ASN A 203 -0.43 -7.72 -17.40
N ILE A 204 -0.90 -7.28 -18.58
CA ILE A 204 -2.07 -6.43 -18.88
C ILE A 204 -1.80 -4.92 -18.80
N GLY A 205 -1.13 -4.38 -19.83
CA GLY A 205 -1.14 -2.96 -20.15
C GLY A 205 -1.45 -2.77 -21.63
N HIS A 206 -2.55 -2.07 -21.93
CA HIS A 206 -2.96 -1.75 -23.30
C HIS A 206 -1.93 -0.83 -23.97
N TRP A 207 -1.57 -1.14 -25.21
CA TRP A 207 -0.57 -0.42 -25.99
C TRP A 207 -1.18 0.84 -26.62
N HIS A 208 -0.57 2.00 -26.36
CA HIS A 208 -0.76 3.18 -27.20
C HIS A 208 0.53 3.48 -27.96
N GLU A 209 0.54 3.11 -29.23
CA GLU A 209 1.58 3.44 -30.19
C GLU A 209 1.54 4.96 -30.47
N HIS A 210 2.57 5.70 -30.06
CA HIS A 210 2.76 7.08 -30.48
C HIS A 210 4.03 7.17 -31.33
N SER A 211 3.83 7.31 -32.64
CA SER A 211 4.89 7.74 -33.56
C SER A 211 5.13 9.23 -33.34
N ILE A 212 6.22 9.61 -32.66
CA ILE A 212 6.58 11.01 -32.44
C ILE A 212 7.80 11.34 -33.32
N PRO A 213 7.75 12.38 -34.17
CA PRO A 213 8.85 12.75 -35.05
C PRO A 213 10.08 13.21 -34.24
N ALA A 214 11.26 12.86 -34.76
CA ALA A 214 12.56 13.10 -34.18
C ALA A 214 12.88 14.60 -34.00
N LYS A 215 12.40 15.19 -32.90
CA LYS A 215 12.95 16.37 -32.24
C LYS A 215 12.16 16.57 -30.94
N GLN A 216 12.89 16.60 -29.83
CA GLN A 216 12.43 16.91 -28.47
C GLN A 216 11.89 15.75 -27.64
N SER A 217 12.18 15.92 -26.35
CA SER A 217 11.94 15.07 -25.19
C SER A 217 10.73 14.16 -25.28
N ILE A 218 10.92 12.88 -24.92
CA ILE A 218 9.83 11.89 -24.89
C ILE A 218 9.25 11.88 -23.49
N TYR A 219 7.92 11.95 -23.41
CA TYR A 219 7.15 11.78 -22.18
C TYR A 219 6.66 10.35 -22.12
N CYS A 220 7.08 9.61 -21.10
CA CYS A 220 6.51 8.31 -20.81
C CYS A 220 5.67 8.40 -19.55
N VAL A 221 4.36 8.11 -19.68
CA VAL A 221 3.44 7.95 -18.56
C VAL A 221 3.34 6.47 -18.22
N LEU A 222 3.78 6.12 -17.02
CA LEU A 222 3.62 4.77 -16.48
C LEU A 222 2.34 4.73 -15.66
N GLN A 223 1.37 3.95 -16.11
CA GLN A 223 0.08 3.78 -15.46
C GLN A 223 -0.08 2.35 -14.97
N GLN A 224 -0.40 2.20 -13.68
CA GLN A 224 -0.91 0.95 -13.13
C GLN A 224 -2.24 1.25 -12.45
N ASN A 225 -3.29 0.50 -12.83
CA ASN A 225 -4.67 0.59 -12.30
C ASN A 225 -5.09 2.01 -11.89
N SER A 226 -5.49 2.83 -12.86
CA SER A 226 -6.30 4.06 -12.68
C SER A 226 -5.80 5.17 -11.73
N SER A 227 -4.78 4.99 -10.88
CA SER A 227 -4.51 5.91 -9.76
C SER A 227 -3.06 6.34 -9.57
N SER A 228 -2.07 5.73 -10.23
CA SER A 228 -0.67 6.20 -10.17
C SER A 228 -0.09 6.48 -11.56
N ILE A 229 0.47 7.68 -11.70
CA ILE A 229 1.13 8.18 -12.91
C ILE A 229 2.51 8.71 -12.50
N THR A 230 3.57 8.22 -13.14
CA THR A 230 4.90 8.86 -13.10
C THR A 230 5.34 9.24 -14.51
N THR A 231 6.10 10.33 -14.63
CA THR A 231 6.58 10.89 -15.90
C THR A 231 8.09 10.77 -15.99
N VAL A 232 8.58 10.06 -17.00
CA VAL A 232 10.02 9.99 -17.31
C VAL A 232 10.35 10.96 -18.45
N TYR A 233 11.41 11.75 -18.28
CA TYR A 233 11.96 12.63 -19.31
C TYR A 233 13.12 11.92 -20.05
N ILE A 234 12.92 11.59 -21.32
CA ILE A 234 14.00 11.05 -22.16
C ILE A 234 14.50 12.15 -23.09
N LYS A 235 15.79 12.48 -22.98
CA LYS A 235 16.46 13.46 -23.83
C LYS A 235 17.28 12.72 -24.88
N VAL A 236 16.89 12.85 -26.16
CA VAL A 236 17.61 12.25 -27.27
C VAL A 236 18.75 13.17 -27.69
N LEU A 237 19.98 12.68 -27.57
CA LEU A 237 21.21 13.34 -27.99
C LEU A 237 21.68 12.77 -29.35
N PRO A 238 22.28 13.60 -30.21
CA PRO A 238 23.00 13.11 -31.39
C PRO A 238 24.16 12.18 -30.99
N PRO A 239 24.71 11.35 -31.91
CA PRO A 239 25.77 10.40 -31.59
C PRO A 239 26.91 11.06 -30.82
N ASN A 240 27.50 10.36 -29.85
CA ASN A 240 28.53 10.92 -28.98
C ASN A 240 29.86 11.28 -29.72
N ASN A 241 29.99 10.90 -31.00
CA ASN A 241 31.12 11.25 -31.86
C ASN A 241 30.59 11.58 -33.26
N GLN A 242 30.65 12.85 -33.67
CA GLN A 242 29.92 13.38 -34.82
C GLN A 242 30.82 13.71 -36.00
N SER A 243 32.14 13.57 -35.87
CA SER A 243 33.09 13.91 -36.92
C SER A 243 34.36 13.07 -36.78
N PRO A 244 34.86 12.44 -37.86
CA PRO A 244 36.15 11.79 -37.81
C PRO A 244 37.27 12.83 -37.62
N PRO A 245 38.40 12.46 -36.98
CA PRO A 245 39.55 13.35 -36.88
C PRO A 245 40.08 13.68 -38.28
N CYS A 246 40.46 14.94 -38.49
CA CYS A 246 40.93 15.42 -39.79
C CYS A 246 42.38 15.91 -39.69
N PHE A 247 43.18 15.57 -40.70
CA PHE A 247 44.49 16.21 -40.90
C PHE A 247 44.28 17.58 -41.58
N PRO A 248 45.07 18.60 -41.24
CA PRO A 248 45.01 19.91 -41.88
C PRO A 248 45.44 19.87 -43.36
N LEU A 249 46.20 18.85 -43.77
CA LEU A 249 46.67 18.65 -45.14
C LEU A 249 46.32 17.25 -45.64
N PHE A 250 45.99 17.15 -46.94
CA PHE A 250 45.74 15.88 -47.61
C PHE A 250 47.02 15.12 -47.99
N THR A 251 48.13 15.84 -48.14
CA THR A 251 49.45 15.29 -48.49
C THR A 251 50.53 16.03 -47.71
N TYR A 252 51.53 15.30 -47.22
CA TYR A 252 52.73 15.84 -46.58
C TYR A 252 53.95 15.40 -47.39
N ASP A 253 54.60 16.34 -48.08
CA ASP A 253 55.80 16.09 -48.87
C ASP A 253 57.04 16.52 -48.08
N LEU A 254 58.03 15.64 -47.97
CA LEU A 254 59.28 15.91 -47.28
C LEU A 254 60.45 15.33 -48.07
N GLU A 255 61.51 16.11 -48.25
CA GLU A 255 62.80 15.62 -48.74
C GLU A 255 63.71 15.32 -47.54
N VAL A 256 64.19 14.09 -47.47
CA VAL A 256 65.07 13.62 -46.38
C VAL A 256 66.43 13.25 -46.98
N SER A 257 67.50 13.75 -46.38
CA SER A 257 68.86 13.36 -46.78
C SER A 257 69.18 11.94 -46.31
N GLU A 258 69.81 11.14 -47.15
CA GLU A 258 70.34 9.82 -46.77
C GLU A 258 71.39 9.89 -45.65
N ALA A 259 72.00 11.06 -45.42
CA ALA A 259 72.98 11.28 -44.35
C ALA A 259 72.34 11.64 -42.99
N MET A 260 71.01 11.62 -42.90
CA MET A 260 70.29 12.02 -41.69
C MET A 260 70.48 11.01 -40.55
N ARG A 261 70.63 11.52 -39.32
CA ARG A 261 70.88 10.70 -38.14
C ARG A 261 69.62 9.98 -37.68
N ILE A 262 69.78 8.77 -37.14
CA ILE A 262 68.70 8.01 -36.49
C ILE A 262 68.14 8.83 -35.31
N GLY A 263 66.81 8.86 -35.20
CA GLY A 263 66.09 9.61 -34.16
C GLY A 263 65.88 11.09 -34.49
N ALA A 264 66.30 11.55 -35.66
CA ALA A 264 65.97 12.91 -36.11
C ALA A 264 64.46 13.04 -36.38
N ILE A 265 63.86 14.13 -35.88
CA ILE A 265 62.43 14.43 -36.06
C ILE A 265 62.24 14.92 -37.50
N LEU A 266 61.37 14.23 -38.25
CA LEU A 266 61.08 14.53 -39.66
C LEU A 266 59.94 15.55 -39.81
N LEU A 267 58.84 15.33 -39.08
CA LEU A 267 57.63 16.12 -39.19
C LEU A 267 56.83 16.03 -37.88
N ASN A 268 56.12 17.11 -37.55
CA ASN A 268 55.11 17.09 -36.50
C ASN A 268 53.72 16.96 -37.14
N LEU A 269 53.03 15.86 -36.85
CA LEU A 269 51.69 15.57 -37.37
C LEU A 269 50.65 15.85 -36.28
N GLN A 270 49.63 16.61 -36.65
CA GLN A 270 48.50 16.88 -35.79
C GLN A 270 47.21 16.74 -36.60
N ALA A 271 46.37 15.81 -36.19
CA ALA A 271 44.97 15.77 -36.56
C ALA A 271 44.16 16.51 -35.50
N THR A 272 43.04 17.10 -35.91
CA THR A 272 42.08 17.74 -35.01
C THR A 272 40.79 16.95 -35.05
N ASP A 273 40.24 16.72 -33.87
CA ASP A 273 38.91 16.17 -33.67
C ASP A 273 37.98 17.31 -33.23
N ARG A 274 36.77 17.36 -33.79
CA ARG A 274 35.85 18.48 -33.53
C ARG A 274 35.32 18.47 -32.09
N GLU A 275 35.18 17.28 -31.51
CA GLU A 275 34.70 17.05 -30.15
C GLU A 275 35.87 16.99 -29.14
N ASN A 276 37.10 17.15 -29.63
CA ASN A 276 38.35 17.13 -28.87
C ASN A 276 38.61 15.76 -28.19
N ASP A 277 38.15 14.68 -28.83
CA ASP A 277 38.42 13.32 -28.42
C ASP A 277 39.92 12.98 -28.54
N SER A 278 40.39 11.97 -27.79
CA SER A 278 41.78 11.54 -27.83
C SER A 278 42.12 10.82 -29.14
N ILE A 279 43.08 11.36 -29.91
CA ILE A 279 43.52 10.81 -31.19
C ILE A 279 44.76 9.93 -31.03
N THR A 280 44.79 8.77 -31.71
CA THR A 280 45.95 7.86 -31.79
C THR A 280 46.44 7.77 -33.24
N TYR A 281 47.76 7.71 -33.44
CA TYR A 281 48.39 7.69 -34.76
C TYR A 281 49.10 6.36 -35.02
N GLN A 282 49.02 5.84 -36.24
CA GLN A 282 49.69 4.61 -36.67
C GLN A 282 50.11 4.69 -38.15
N ILE A 283 51.26 4.12 -38.48
CA ILE A 283 51.70 3.92 -39.88
C ILE A 283 51.08 2.61 -40.37
N LEU A 284 50.21 2.68 -41.38
CA LEU A 284 49.51 1.51 -41.92
C LEU A 284 50.27 0.79 -43.02
N SER A 285 51.02 1.53 -43.85
CA SER A 285 51.72 0.99 -45.02
C SER A 285 52.83 1.93 -45.50
N GLY A 286 53.78 1.42 -46.28
CA GLY A 286 54.85 2.21 -46.92
C GLY A 286 56.21 2.11 -46.25
N ASP A 287 56.26 1.74 -44.97
CA ASP A 287 57.50 1.50 -44.22
C ASP A 287 57.86 0.00 -44.17
N ILE A 288 58.27 -0.56 -45.31
CA ILE A 288 58.52 -2.00 -45.47
C ILE A 288 59.69 -2.48 -44.58
N GLN A 289 60.63 -1.59 -44.28
CA GLN A 289 61.82 -1.90 -43.49
C GLN A 289 61.68 -1.51 -42.00
N GLN A 290 60.52 -0.99 -41.58
CA GLN A 290 60.25 -0.52 -40.20
C GLN A 290 61.29 0.51 -39.70
N VAL A 291 61.69 1.43 -40.57
CA VAL A 291 62.74 2.42 -40.28
C VAL A 291 62.19 3.74 -39.73
N PHE A 292 60.86 3.95 -39.74
CA PHE A 292 60.20 5.14 -39.21
C PHE A 292 59.39 4.83 -37.94
N ASN A 293 59.26 5.82 -37.05
CA ASN A 293 58.50 5.70 -35.81
C ASN A 293 57.65 6.94 -35.55
N LEU A 294 56.50 6.74 -34.88
CA LEU A 294 55.63 7.81 -34.39
C LEU A 294 55.78 7.93 -32.87
N SER A 295 56.19 9.10 -32.39
CA SER A 295 56.28 9.41 -30.96
C SER A 295 55.26 10.48 -30.57
N LYS A 296 54.49 10.25 -29.51
CA LYS A 296 53.62 11.27 -28.91
C LYS A 296 54.47 12.25 -28.11
N THR A 297 54.40 13.53 -28.47
CA THR A 297 54.95 14.64 -27.69
C THR A 297 53.87 15.25 -26.80
#